data_AF-A0A0G1XUP9-F1
#
_entry.id   AF-A0A0G1XUP9-F1
#
_cell.length_a   1.000
_cell.length_b   1.000
_cell.length_c   1.000
_cell.angle_alpha   90.00
_cell.angle_beta   90.00
_cell.angle_gamma   90.00
#
_symmetry.space_group_name_H-M   'P 1'
#
loop_
_entity.id
_entity.type
_entity.pdbx_description
1 polymer ?
#
loop_
_entity_poly.entity_id
_entity_poly.type
_entity_poly.pdbx_seq_one_letter_code
_entity_poly.pdbx_strand_id
1 'polypeptide(L)'
;MRPIIARNIAVPTHMADYSSQIVQKLWNYCNVLRDDGMSYDDYVEQLTYLLFLKMADERTKAPYVPAFGAHKPTSIVPEEYGWAGLIKRDGDELFDHYRHLLEELAKEKGLLALIFNKSQNKFQDPAKLRRLIVDLIDKENWSMMSADVKGDAYEGLPLRRGL
;
A
#
# COMPACT_ATOMS: atom_id res chain seq x y z
N MET A 1 9.69 10.85 -43.47
CA MET A 1 8.71 10.30 -42.51
C MET A 1 9.49 9.44 -41.50
N ARG A 2 9.82 9.97 -40.32
CA ARG A 2 10.55 9.23 -39.27
C ARG A 2 9.63 9.09 -38.04
N PRO A 3 9.56 7.92 -37.39
CA PRO A 3 8.64 7.66 -36.30
C PRO A 3 9.06 8.40 -35.02
N ILE A 4 8.05 8.84 -34.28
CA ILE A 4 8.13 9.54 -33.02
C ILE A 4 8.73 8.60 -31.97
N ILE A 5 9.80 9.08 -31.34
CA ILE A 5 10.58 8.40 -30.31
C ILE A 5 9.66 8.04 -29.13
N ALA A 6 9.53 6.75 -28.84
CA ALA A 6 9.09 6.27 -27.54
C ALA A 6 10.05 6.81 -26.48
N ARG A 7 9.57 7.76 -25.66
CA ARG A 7 10.31 8.22 -24.48
C ARG A 7 10.38 7.06 -23.50
N ASN A 8 11.51 6.36 -23.53
CA ASN A 8 11.91 5.46 -22.47
C ASN A 8 12.17 6.34 -21.24
N ILE A 9 11.24 6.36 -20.29
CA ILE A 9 11.45 7.01 -18.99
C ILE A 9 12.42 6.10 -18.23
N ALA A 10 13.71 6.29 -18.48
CA ALA A 10 14.74 5.66 -17.66
C ALA A 10 14.58 6.18 -16.24
N VAL A 11 14.15 5.30 -15.31
CA VAL A 11 14.19 5.59 -13.89
C VAL A 11 15.66 5.82 -13.52
N PRO A 12 16.03 6.98 -12.94
CA PRO A 12 17.42 7.24 -12.54
C PRO A 12 17.89 6.15 -11.58
N THR A 13 19.10 5.62 -11.76
CA THR A 13 19.67 4.50 -10.98
C THR A 13 19.57 4.69 -9.46
N HIS A 14 19.67 5.94 -9.00
CA HIS A 14 19.50 6.32 -7.58
C HIS A 14 18.07 6.06 -7.03
N MET A 15 17.04 6.15 -7.87
CA MET A 15 15.65 5.84 -7.45
C MET A 15 15.38 4.33 -7.43
N ALA A 16 16.07 3.55 -8.25
CA ALA A 16 15.99 2.09 -8.22
C ALA A 16 16.58 1.54 -6.90
N ASP A 17 17.76 2.03 -6.51
CA ASP A 17 18.41 1.62 -5.25
C ASP A 17 17.57 2.01 -4.01
N TYR A 18 16.95 3.19 -4.02
CA TYR A 18 16.06 3.65 -2.95
C TYR A 18 14.81 2.77 -2.84
N SER A 19 14.23 2.40 -3.98
CA SER A 19 13.04 1.54 -4.02
C SER A 19 13.32 0.14 -3.48
N SER A 20 14.46 -0.46 -3.83
CA SER A 20 14.89 -1.75 -3.28
C SER A 20 15.11 -1.72 -1.77
N GLN A 21 15.62 -0.61 -1.21
CA GLN A 21 15.79 -0.46 0.24
C GLN A 21 14.45 -0.42 0.99
N ILE A 22 13.42 0.21 0.42
CA ILE A 22 12.08 0.26 1.02
C ILE A 22 11.45 -1.13 1.02
N VAL A 23 11.54 -1.83 -0.11
CA VAL A 23 11.04 -3.21 -0.23
C VAL A 23 11.72 -4.11 0.81
N GLN A 24 13.05 -4.00 0.98
CA GLN A 24 13.77 -4.71 2.02
C GLN A 24 13.30 -4.36 3.44
N LYS A 25 13.05 -3.09 3.75
CA LYS A 25 12.51 -2.68 5.07
C LYS A 25 11.13 -3.29 5.32
N LEU A 26 10.27 -3.29 4.31
CA LEU A 26 8.94 -3.88 4.39
C LEU A 26 9.04 -5.40 4.65
N TRP A 27 9.87 -6.11 3.89
CA TRP A 27 10.10 -7.55 4.07
C TRP A 27 10.70 -7.90 5.43
N ASN A 28 11.66 -7.11 5.92
CA ASN A 28 12.22 -7.29 7.25
C ASN A 28 11.13 -7.14 8.32
N TYR A 29 10.17 -6.26 8.11
CA TYR A 29 9.04 -6.10 9.01
C TYR A 29 8.04 -7.26 8.91
N CYS A 30 7.78 -7.80 7.71
CA CYS A 30 6.97 -9.01 7.55
C CYS A 30 7.56 -10.22 8.30
N ASN A 31 8.90 -10.32 8.40
CA ASN A 31 9.52 -11.34 9.24
C ASN A 31 9.16 -11.18 10.72
N VAL A 32 9.09 -9.93 11.22
CA VAL A 32 8.64 -9.66 12.61
C VAL A 32 7.18 -10.08 12.79
N LEU A 33 6.30 -9.74 11.83
CA LEU A 33 4.88 -10.15 11.87
C LEU A 33 4.73 -11.68 11.84
N ARG A 34 5.58 -12.37 11.08
CA ARG A 34 5.62 -13.83 11.03
C ARG A 34 6.03 -14.44 12.36
N ASP A 35 7.01 -13.86 13.02
CA ASP A 35 7.46 -14.33 14.33
C ASP A 35 6.36 -14.14 15.41
N ASP A 36 5.41 -13.22 15.21
CA ASP A 36 4.19 -13.08 16.01
C ASP A 36 3.03 -14.01 15.59
N GLY A 37 3.24 -14.90 14.63
CA GLY A 37 2.27 -15.91 14.20
C GLY A 37 1.42 -15.53 12.99
N MET A 38 1.68 -14.39 12.32
CA MET A 38 1.01 -14.06 11.06
C MET A 38 1.58 -14.91 9.91
N SER A 39 0.72 -15.58 9.13
CA SER A 39 1.20 -16.38 8.00
C SER A 39 1.71 -15.50 6.85
N TYR A 40 2.44 -16.11 5.90
CA TYR A 40 2.87 -15.43 4.67
C TYR A 40 1.68 -14.81 3.93
N ASP A 41 0.65 -15.63 3.70
CA ASP A 41 -0.53 -15.21 2.96
C ASP A 41 -1.27 -14.09 3.69
N ASP A 42 -1.34 -14.14 5.02
CA ASP A 42 -1.98 -13.11 5.83
C ASP A 42 -1.25 -11.76 5.73
N TYR A 43 0.08 -11.70 5.89
CA TYR A 43 0.76 -10.40 5.81
C TYR A 43 0.76 -9.82 4.40
N VAL A 44 0.80 -10.67 3.36
CA VAL A 44 0.68 -10.23 1.97
C VAL A 44 -0.71 -9.64 1.73
N GLU A 45 -1.76 -10.27 2.26
CA GLU A 45 -3.13 -9.76 2.20
C GLU A 45 -3.25 -8.39 2.91
N GLN A 46 -2.75 -8.28 4.14
CA GLN A 46 -2.79 -7.02 4.90
C GLN A 46 -2.02 -5.90 4.19
N LEU A 47 -0.85 -6.19 3.64
CA LEU A 47 -0.07 -5.23 2.85
C LEU A 47 -0.85 -4.77 1.61
N THR A 48 -1.53 -5.68 0.92
CA THR A 48 -2.33 -5.37 -0.26
C THR A 48 -3.40 -4.33 0.08
N TYR A 49 -4.10 -4.52 1.20
CA TYR A 49 -5.12 -3.57 1.67
C TYR A 49 -4.54 -2.19 1.99
N LEU A 50 -3.48 -2.15 2.80
CA LEU A 50 -2.86 -0.89 3.21
C LEU A 50 -2.25 -0.13 2.04
N LEU A 51 -1.57 -0.83 1.12
CA LEU A 51 -1.01 -0.22 -0.08
C LEU A 51 -2.10 0.30 -1.02
N PHE A 52 -3.21 -0.43 -1.16
CA PHE A 52 -4.36 0.04 -1.93
C PHE A 52 -4.91 1.36 -1.36
N LEU A 53 -5.12 1.43 -0.04
CA LEU A 53 -5.60 2.63 0.64
C LEU A 53 -4.61 3.80 0.48
N LYS A 54 -3.30 3.54 0.64
CA LYS A 54 -2.25 4.56 0.46
C LYS A 54 -2.25 5.12 -0.96
N MET A 55 -2.28 4.25 -1.97
CA MET A 55 -2.29 4.66 -3.37
C MET A 55 -3.60 5.38 -3.74
N ALA A 56 -4.73 4.97 -3.18
CA ALA A 56 -6.01 5.66 -3.37
C ALA A 56 -5.95 7.09 -2.81
N ASP A 57 -5.38 7.28 -1.62
CA ASP A 57 -5.17 8.59 -1.01
C ASP A 57 -4.19 9.46 -1.81
N GLU A 58 -3.06 8.92 -2.24
CA GLU A 58 -2.07 9.65 -3.07
C GLU A 58 -2.67 10.18 -4.38
N ARG A 59 -3.57 9.42 -5.02
CA ARG A 59 -4.27 9.85 -6.24
C ARG A 59 -5.24 11.01 -6.04
N THR A 60 -5.62 11.30 -4.79
CA THR A 60 -6.43 12.48 -4.45
C THR A 60 -5.57 13.74 -4.20
N LYS A 61 -4.25 13.63 -4.31
CA LYS A 61 -3.26 14.69 -4.05
C LYS A 61 -2.49 15.03 -5.34
N ALA A 62 -1.83 16.19 -5.36
CA ALA A 62 -0.97 16.59 -6.48
C ALA A 62 0.16 15.55 -6.69
N PRO A 63 0.60 15.25 -7.93
CA PRO A 63 0.27 15.89 -9.21
C PRO A 63 -1.00 15.35 -9.90
N TYR A 64 -1.70 14.38 -9.29
CA TYR A 64 -2.89 13.75 -9.89
C TYR A 64 -4.14 14.63 -9.84
N VAL A 65 -4.11 15.68 -9.01
CA VAL A 65 -5.13 16.72 -8.99
C VAL A 65 -4.72 17.86 -9.93
N PRO A 66 -5.52 18.18 -10.97
CA PRO A 66 -5.24 19.31 -11.86
C PRO A 66 -5.25 20.63 -11.09
N ALA A 67 -4.25 21.49 -11.38
CA ALA A 67 -3.95 22.68 -10.60
C ALA A 67 -5.04 23.79 -10.62
N PHE A 68 -6.03 23.73 -11.52
CA PHE A 68 -7.08 24.74 -11.63
C PHE A 68 -8.37 24.16 -12.25
N GLY A 69 -9.52 24.38 -11.60
CA GLY A 69 -10.86 24.34 -12.22
C GLY A 69 -11.45 22.98 -12.63
N ALA A 70 -10.71 21.88 -12.54
CA ALA A 70 -11.25 20.54 -12.79
C ALA A 70 -11.69 19.87 -11.48
N HIS A 71 -12.77 19.07 -11.56
CA HIS A 71 -13.32 18.35 -10.41
C HIS A 71 -12.21 17.51 -9.77
N LYS A 72 -11.95 17.72 -8.47
CA LYS A 72 -10.98 16.93 -7.71
C LYS A 72 -11.36 15.45 -7.88
N PRO A 73 -10.42 14.54 -8.20
CA PRO A 73 -10.70 13.12 -8.23
C PRO A 73 -11.26 12.72 -6.86
N THR A 74 -12.53 12.30 -6.83
CA THR A 74 -13.12 11.73 -5.63
C THR A 74 -12.43 10.40 -5.38
N SER A 75 -11.93 10.20 -4.16
CA SER A 75 -11.42 8.89 -3.74
C SER A 75 -12.53 7.86 -3.95
N ILE A 76 -12.17 6.68 -4.47
CA ILE A 76 -13.11 5.55 -4.48
C ILE A 76 -13.42 5.08 -3.05
N VAL A 77 -12.48 5.31 -2.12
CA VAL A 77 -12.61 4.97 -0.70
C VAL A 77 -13.32 6.13 0.02
N PRO A 78 -14.38 5.87 0.80
CA PRO A 78 -15.04 6.87 1.64
C PRO A 78 -14.05 7.59 2.57
N GLU A 79 -14.28 8.87 2.84
CA GLU A 79 -13.34 9.71 3.59
C GLU A 79 -13.08 9.20 5.01
N GLU A 80 -14.12 8.68 5.69
CA GLU A 80 -14.02 8.09 7.03
C GLU A 80 -13.09 6.88 7.09
N TYR A 81 -13.06 6.10 6.01
CA TYR A 81 -12.28 4.85 5.86
C TYR A 81 -11.04 5.05 4.99
N GLY A 82 -10.64 6.30 4.75
CA GLY A 82 -9.45 6.64 3.97
C GLY A 82 -8.15 6.54 4.77
N TRP A 83 -7.02 6.62 4.06
CA TRP A 83 -5.68 6.58 4.67
C TRP A 83 -5.48 7.65 5.76
N ALA A 84 -6.00 8.86 5.53
CA ALA A 84 -5.95 9.96 6.50
C ALA A 84 -6.64 9.63 7.83
N GLY A 85 -7.66 8.76 7.81
CA GLY A 85 -8.35 8.28 9.02
C GLY A 85 -7.50 7.29 9.82
N LEU A 86 -6.71 6.46 9.15
CA LEU A 86 -5.80 5.50 9.79
C LEU A 86 -4.64 6.19 10.50
N ILE A 87 -3.95 7.11 9.83
CA ILE A 87 -2.73 7.73 10.39
C ILE A 87 -2.99 8.66 11.60
N LYS A 88 -4.24 9.13 11.76
CA LYS A 88 -4.65 9.99 12.88
C LYS A 88 -4.94 9.21 14.17
N ARG A 89 -5.01 7.89 14.10
CA ARG A 89 -5.38 7.01 15.21
C ARG A 89 -4.20 6.20 15.71
N ASP A 90 -4.29 5.79 16.97
CA ASP A 90 -3.25 5.08 17.70
C ASP A 90 -3.85 4.01 18.62
N GLY A 91 -3.05 3.02 19.01
CA GLY A 91 -3.43 2.00 19.98
C GLY A 91 -4.70 1.23 19.59
N ASP A 92 -5.56 0.95 20.56
CA ASP A 92 -6.79 0.18 20.37
C ASP A 92 -7.77 0.87 19.40
N GLU A 93 -7.81 2.21 19.39
CA GLU A 93 -8.68 2.96 18.47
C GLU A 93 -8.27 2.71 17.01
N LEU A 94 -6.97 2.68 16.71
CA LEU A 94 -6.48 2.33 15.37
C LEU A 94 -6.89 0.91 15.00
N PHE A 95 -6.76 -0.01 15.95
CA PHE A 95 -7.00 -1.42 15.72
C PHE A 95 -8.48 -1.73 15.44
N ASP A 96 -9.37 -1.16 16.24
CA ASP A 96 -10.81 -1.25 16.05
C ASP A 96 -11.25 -0.54 14.76
N HIS A 97 -10.69 0.65 14.50
CA HIS A 97 -11.00 1.38 13.27
C HIS A 97 -10.55 0.61 12.03
N TYR A 98 -9.37 -0.01 12.05
CA TYR A 98 -8.91 -0.83 10.92
C TYR A 98 -9.80 -2.05 10.67
N ARG A 99 -10.29 -2.72 11.73
CA ARG A 99 -11.27 -3.79 11.59
C ARG A 99 -12.56 -3.29 10.93
N HIS A 100 -13.13 -2.19 11.41
CA HIS A 100 -14.34 -1.62 10.83
C HIS A 100 -14.15 -1.13 9.40
N LEU A 101 -13.00 -0.54 9.10
CA LEU A 101 -12.62 -0.14 7.75
C LEU A 101 -12.68 -1.33 6.79
N LEU A 102 -12.08 -2.47 7.14
CA LEU A 102 -12.10 -3.67 6.31
C LEU A 102 -13.53 -4.17 6.08
N GLU A 103 -14.34 -4.21 7.14
CA GLU A 103 -15.74 -4.64 7.08
C GLU A 103 -16.61 -3.74 6.20
N GLU A 104 -16.44 -2.43 6.29
CA GLU A 104 -17.24 -1.45 5.54
C GLU A 104 -16.82 -1.40 4.07
N LEU A 105 -15.53 -1.44 3.77
CA LEU A 105 -15.05 -1.51 2.38
C LEU A 105 -15.43 -2.83 1.70
N ALA A 106 -15.60 -3.91 2.46
CA ALA A 106 -16.12 -5.18 1.94
C ALA A 106 -17.61 -5.10 1.53
N LYS A 107 -18.39 -4.20 2.14
CA LYS A 107 -19.83 -3.99 1.85
C LYS A 107 -20.06 -3.05 0.67
N GLU A 108 -19.04 -2.28 0.28
CA GLU A 108 -19.10 -1.42 -0.89
C GLU A 108 -19.31 -2.21 -2.18
N LYS A 109 -19.56 -1.50 -3.29
CA LYS A 109 -19.76 -2.12 -4.62
C LYS A 109 -18.54 -1.99 -5.51
N GLY A 110 -18.47 -2.85 -6.53
CA GLY A 110 -17.44 -2.77 -7.56
C GLY A 110 -16.06 -3.20 -7.05
N LEU A 111 -15.04 -2.37 -7.31
CA LEU A 111 -13.65 -2.72 -7.05
C LEU A 111 -13.35 -2.92 -5.54
N LEU A 112 -13.96 -2.11 -4.67
CA LEU A 112 -13.76 -2.22 -3.22
C LEU A 112 -14.28 -3.55 -2.69
N ALA A 113 -15.49 -3.94 -3.08
CA ALA A 113 -16.09 -5.23 -2.74
C ALA A 113 -15.18 -6.39 -3.15
N LEU A 114 -14.56 -6.31 -4.34
CA LEU A 114 -13.70 -7.36 -4.87
C LEU A 114 -12.40 -7.50 -4.08
N ILE A 115 -11.79 -6.38 -3.68
CA ILE A 115 -10.50 -6.36 -2.97
C ILE A 115 -10.70 -6.75 -1.50
N PHE A 116 -11.70 -6.19 -0.83
CA PHE A 116 -11.91 -6.34 0.61
C PHE A 116 -12.86 -7.49 0.97
N ASN A 117 -13.27 -8.31 0.00
CA ASN A 117 -14.21 -9.41 0.25
C ASN A 117 -13.69 -10.35 1.35
N LYS A 118 -14.47 -10.55 2.42
CA LYS A 118 -14.11 -11.37 3.59
C LYS A 118 -12.78 -10.98 4.25
N SER A 119 -12.31 -9.75 4.02
CA SER A 119 -11.12 -9.22 4.66
C SER A 119 -11.29 -9.21 6.18
N GLN A 120 -10.21 -9.53 6.88
CA GLN A 120 -10.17 -9.50 8.34
C GLN A 120 -8.85 -8.91 8.79
N ASN A 121 -8.86 -8.22 9.92
CA ASN A 121 -7.62 -7.81 10.56
C ASN A 121 -6.90 -9.06 11.12
N LYS A 122 -5.66 -9.28 10.68
CA LYS A 122 -4.81 -10.41 11.13
C LYS A 122 -3.74 -9.99 12.14
N PHE A 123 -3.54 -8.68 12.36
CA PHE A 123 -2.60 -8.20 13.36
C PHE A 123 -3.02 -8.66 14.75
N GLN A 124 -2.04 -8.95 15.60
CA GLN A 124 -2.27 -9.28 17.02
C GLN A 124 -1.93 -8.10 17.94
N ASP A 125 -1.12 -7.17 17.44
CA ASP A 125 -0.53 -6.08 18.20
C ASP A 125 -0.80 -4.73 17.51
N PRO A 126 -1.58 -3.84 18.15
CA PRO A 126 -1.86 -2.51 17.62
C PRO A 126 -0.61 -1.68 17.33
N ALA A 127 0.45 -1.82 18.12
CA ALA A 127 1.70 -1.10 17.90
C ALA A 127 2.37 -1.55 16.61
N LYS A 128 2.21 -2.83 16.24
CA LYS A 128 2.78 -3.36 15.00
C LYS A 128 2.02 -2.91 13.76
N LEU A 129 0.70 -2.85 13.85
CA LEU A 129 -0.14 -2.25 12.81
C LEU A 129 0.24 -0.78 12.61
N ARG A 130 0.32 -0.01 13.70
CA ARG A 130 0.72 1.40 13.69
C ARG A 130 2.07 1.62 13.02
N ARG A 131 3.08 0.84 13.41
CA ARG A 131 4.42 0.93 12.85
C ARG A 131 4.45 0.61 11.36
N LEU A 132 3.69 -0.39 10.89
CA LEU A 132 3.59 -0.66 9.47
C LEU A 132 2.99 0.52 8.70
N ILE A 133 1.86 1.04 9.21
CA ILE A 133 1.13 2.14 8.57
C ILE A 133 1.99 3.41 8.54
N VAL A 134 2.47 3.88 9.69
CA VAL A 134 3.09 5.21 9.82
C VAL A 134 4.58 5.21 9.57
N ASP A 135 5.30 4.17 10.02
CA ASP A 135 6.76 4.17 9.91
C ASP A 135 7.29 3.59 8.61
N LEU A 136 6.51 2.76 7.93
CA LEU A 136 6.93 2.09 6.69
C LEU A 136 6.15 2.55 5.46
N ILE A 137 4.81 2.55 5.52
CA ILE A 137 4.00 2.84 4.34
C ILE A 137 3.80 4.36 4.15
N ASP A 138 3.48 5.10 5.21
CA ASP A 138 3.12 6.52 5.11
C ASP A 138 4.28 7.42 4.64
N LYS A 139 5.50 7.07 5.06
CA LYS A 139 6.73 7.83 4.75
C LYS A 139 7.17 7.74 3.28
N GLU A 140 6.59 6.83 2.52
CA GLU A 140 7.00 6.55 1.15
C GLU A 140 5.92 6.93 0.13
N ASN A 141 6.34 7.21 -1.10
CA ASN A 141 5.43 7.51 -2.21
C ASN A 141 5.26 6.28 -3.10
N TRP A 142 4.27 5.46 -2.77
CA TRP A 142 4.04 4.17 -3.43
C TRP A 142 3.52 4.35 -4.84
N SER A 143 2.78 5.42 -5.16
CA SER A 143 2.30 5.70 -6.52
C SER A 143 3.43 6.02 -7.50
N MET A 144 4.55 6.58 -7.02
CA MET A 144 5.73 6.89 -7.84
C MET A 144 6.72 5.73 -7.98
N MET A 145 6.60 4.67 -7.16
CA MET A 145 7.41 3.47 -7.33
C MET A 145 7.03 2.69 -8.60
N SER A 146 8.02 2.15 -9.31
CA SER A 146 7.79 1.42 -10.56
C SER A 146 6.91 0.19 -10.35
N ALA A 147 6.22 -0.25 -11.40
CA ALA A 147 5.45 -1.48 -11.38
C ALA A 147 6.33 -2.69 -11.04
N ASP A 148 7.61 -2.68 -11.44
CA ASP A 148 8.59 -3.72 -11.13
C ASP A 148 8.91 -3.78 -9.62
N VAL A 149 9.02 -2.64 -8.94
CA VAL A 149 9.26 -2.58 -7.49
C VAL A 149 8.03 -3.09 -6.72
N LYS A 150 6.84 -2.80 -7.23
CA LYS A 150 5.59 -3.36 -6.67
C LYS A 150 5.53 -4.86 -6.95
N GLY A 151 5.90 -5.28 -8.16
CA GLY A 151 6.09 -6.67 -8.55
C GLY A 151 7.04 -7.38 -7.58
N ASP A 152 8.24 -6.87 -7.34
CA ASP A 152 9.21 -7.41 -6.38
C ASP A 152 8.71 -7.37 -4.92
N ALA A 153 7.84 -6.43 -4.55
CA ALA A 153 7.20 -6.44 -3.24
C ALA A 153 6.16 -7.58 -3.10
N TYR A 154 5.54 -8.01 -4.20
CA TYR A 154 4.56 -9.11 -4.22
C TYR A 154 5.17 -10.47 -4.62
N GLU A 155 6.26 -10.48 -5.40
CA GLU A 155 6.92 -11.65 -6.00
C GLU A 155 8.31 -11.93 -5.42
N GLY A 156 8.94 -10.95 -4.77
CA GLY A 156 10.35 -10.96 -4.35
C GLY A 156 10.66 -11.83 -3.13
N LEU A 157 10.29 -13.10 -3.18
CA LEU A 157 11.21 -14.12 -2.74
C LEU A 157 12.40 -14.15 -3.72
N PRO A 158 13.63 -14.40 -3.25
CA PRO A 158 14.65 -14.82 -4.17
C PRO A 158 14.17 -16.13 -4.79
N LEU A 159 13.84 -16.09 -6.08
CA LEU A 159 14.16 -17.15 -7.03
C LEU A 159 15.69 -17.35 -7.01
N ARG A 160 16.24 -17.73 -5.85
CA ARG A 160 17.46 -18.51 -5.79
C ARG A 160 17.03 -19.87 -6.30
N ARG A 161 16.93 -19.97 -7.63
CA ARG A 161 17.09 -21.23 -8.34
C ARG A 161 18.40 -21.82 -7.82
N GLY A 162 18.30 -22.73 -6.87
CA GLY A 162 19.30 -23.75 -6.72
C GLY A 162 19.09 -24.71 -7.86
N LEU A 163 19.72 -24.41 -9.01
CA LEU A 163 20.33 -25.34 -9.96
C LEU A 163 21.34 -24.54 -10.78
#